data_AF-A0A936WCP8-F1
#
_entry.id   AF-A0A936WCP8-F1
#
_cell.length_a   1.000
_cell.length_b   1.000
_cell.length_c   1.000
_cell.angle_alpha   90.00
_cell.angle_beta   90.00
_cell.angle_gamma   90.00
#
_symmetry.space_group_name_H-M   'P 1'
#
loop_
_entity.id
_entity.type
_entity.pdbx_description
1 polymer ?
#
loop_
_entity_poly.entity_id
_entity_poly.type
_entity_poly.pdbx_seq_one_letter_code
_entity_poly.pdbx_strand_id
1 'polypeptide(L)'
;MLNIGRRGLSTLFILTGMLLARSVAGQFDDLAVRLHATDRDSMVHVDSTRFRALVEHLCLKFKDAPLETWSVEDHINLMRCANTMMFERRVGEQFAGEPYQRLDAMIDAQNYVHWITERYPKWIPNRGMGLYIPDLDMEMGGTPSLRGRFNVQ
;
A
#
# COMPACT_ATOMS: atom_id res chain seq x y z
N MET A 1 -20.95 -50.60 -18.19
CA MET A 1 -20.92 -49.41 -19.09
C MET A 1 -22.16 -48.58 -18.74
N LEU A 2 -22.16 -47.28 -18.42
CA LEU A 2 -21.13 -46.25 -18.39
C LEU A 2 -21.56 -45.23 -17.32
N ASN A 3 -20.58 -44.68 -16.60
CA ASN A 3 -20.71 -43.77 -15.47
C ASN A 3 -21.05 -42.35 -15.99
N ILE A 4 -22.17 -41.74 -15.57
CA ILE A 4 -22.51 -40.35 -15.95
C ILE A 4 -21.88 -39.41 -14.91
N GLY A 5 -20.75 -38.82 -15.30
CA GLY A 5 -19.98 -37.90 -14.49
C GLY A 5 -20.66 -36.54 -14.31
N ARG A 6 -20.67 -36.07 -13.06
CA ARG A 6 -20.78 -34.66 -12.67
C ARG A 6 -19.76 -33.81 -13.45
N ARG A 7 -20.23 -32.86 -14.26
CA ARG A 7 -19.48 -31.66 -14.65
C ARG A 7 -20.44 -30.49 -14.78
N GLY A 8 -20.12 -29.38 -14.11
CA GLY A 8 -20.86 -28.13 -14.29
C GLY A 8 -20.94 -27.24 -13.04
N LEU A 9 -19.87 -27.14 -12.24
CA LEU A 9 -19.78 -26.21 -11.11
C LEU A 9 -18.37 -25.62 -11.08
N SER A 10 -18.03 -24.81 -12.08
CA SER A 10 -16.70 -24.18 -12.13
C SER A 10 -16.71 -22.74 -12.64
N THR A 11 -17.84 -22.22 -13.13
CA THR A 11 -17.90 -20.85 -13.67
C THR A 11 -18.36 -19.81 -12.63
N LEU A 12 -18.88 -20.22 -11.46
CA LEU A 12 -19.45 -19.29 -10.48
C LEU A 12 -18.45 -18.77 -9.43
N PHE A 13 -17.28 -19.41 -9.26
CA PHE A 13 -16.31 -18.98 -8.23
C PHE A 13 -15.35 -17.87 -8.68
N ILE A 14 -15.12 -17.72 -9.99
CA ILE A 14 -14.16 -16.74 -10.52
C ILE A 14 -14.76 -15.32 -10.49
N LEU A 15 -16.07 -15.17 -10.71
CA LEU A 15 -16.72 -13.86 -10.71
C LEU A 15 -16.82 -13.25 -9.30
N THR A 16 -17.07 -14.06 -8.28
CA THR A 16 -17.23 -13.59 -6.89
C THR A 16 -15.93 -13.09 -6.30
N GLY A 17 -14.79 -13.71 -6.64
CA GLY A 17 -13.47 -13.26 -6.22
C GLY A 17 -13.08 -11.88 -6.77
N MET A 18 -13.41 -11.59 -8.03
CA MET A 18 -13.16 -10.28 -8.64
C MET A 18 -14.06 -9.16 -8.05
N LEU A 19 -15.29 -9.48 -7.65
CA LEU A 19 -16.21 -8.52 -7.03
C LEU A 19 -15.81 -8.16 -5.59
N LEU A 20 -15.34 -9.15 -4.80
CA LEU A 20 -14.81 -8.91 -3.45
C LEU A 20 -13.46 -8.20 -3.46
N ALA A 21 -12.56 -8.53 -4.40
CA ALA A 21 -11.30 -7.82 -4.56
C ALA A 21 -11.50 -6.35 -4.96
N ARG A 22 -12.48 -6.06 -5.82
CA ARG A 22 -12.86 -4.68 -6.18
C ARG A 22 -13.49 -3.91 -5.01
N SER A 23 -14.29 -4.55 -4.15
CA SER A 23 -14.89 -3.85 -3.00
C SER A 23 -13.86 -3.49 -1.93
N VAL A 24 -12.80 -4.29 -1.76
CA VAL A 24 -11.69 -4.00 -0.83
C VAL A 24 -10.73 -2.97 -1.43
N ALA A 25 -10.42 -3.04 -2.73
CA ALA A 25 -9.59 -2.04 -3.40
C ALA A 25 -10.21 -0.63 -3.27
N GLY A 26 -11.51 -0.49 -3.54
CA GLY A 26 -12.24 0.77 -3.36
C GLY A 26 -12.35 1.27 -1.91
N GLN A 27 -12.07 0.42 -0.91
CA GLN A 27 -12.12 0.76 0.53
C GLN A 27 -10.84 1.45 1.03
N PHE A 28 -9.78 1.46 0.22
CA PHE A 28 -8.53 2.12 0.55
C PHE A 28 -8.21 3.29 -0.40
N ASP A 29 -8.93 3.42 -1.51
CA ASP A 29 -8.87 4.59 -2.38
C ASP A 29 -9.22 5.88 -1.61
N ASP A 30 -10.17 5.84 -0.66
CA ASP A 30 -10.50 7.01 0.17
C ASP A 30 -9.36 7.46 1.10
N LEU A 31 -8.46 6.54 1.49
CA LEU A 31 -7.26 6.86 2.27
C LEU A 31 -6.19 7.57 1.43
N ALA A 32 -6.12 7.25 0.14
CA ALA A 32 -5.29 7.98 -0.81
C ALA A 32 -5.94 9.33 -1.18
N VAL A 33 -7.26 9.36 -1.42
CA VAL A 33 -8.03 10.49 -1.97
C VAL A 33 -8.24 11.65 -0.98
N ARG A 34 -8.01 11.48 0.34
CA ARG A 34 -7.94 12.63 1.26
C ARG A 34 -6.77 13.59 0.98
N LEU A 35 -5.90 13.30 0.00
CA LEU A 35 -4.78 14.15 -0.44
C LEU A 35 -5.16 15.57 -0.86
N HIS A 36 -6.40 15.82 -1.32
CA HIS A 36 -6.72 17.08 -1.99
C HIS A 36 -7.67 18.01 -1.24
N ALA A 37 -8.20 17.62 -0.08
CA ALA A 37 -9.28 18.38 0.54
C ALA A 37 -8.81 19.54 1.43
N THR A 38 -7.89 19.38 2.39
CA THR A 38 -7.65 20.47 3.36
C THR A 38 -6.42 20.22 4.25
N ASP A 39 -5.28 20.77 3.85
CA ASP A 39 -4.05 21.00 4.65
C ASP A 39 -2.93 19.94 4.53
N ARG A 40 -1.81 20.36 3.92
CA ARG A 40 -0.58 19.56 3.76
C ARG A 40 0.10 19.23 5.10
N ASP A 41 -0.32 19.91 6.17
CA ASP A 41 0.19 19.72 7.53
C ASP A 41 -0.70 18.79 8.38
N SER A 42 -1.70 18.14 7.79
CA SER A 42 -2.57 17.19 8.51
C SER A 42 -2.15 15.72 8.31
N MET A 43 -2.20 14.94 9.38
CA MET A 43 -2.03 13.48 9.30
C MET A 43 -3.38 12.82 8.98
N VAL A 44 -3.34 11.76 8.15
CA VAL A 44 -4.50 10.88 7.99
C VAL A 44 -4.56 9.93 9.19
N HIS A 45 -5.62 10.06 9.98
CA HIS A 45 -5.89 9.18 11.10
C HIS A 45 -6.49 7.86 10.61
N VAL A 46 -5.98 6.75 11.13
CA VAL A 46 -6.46 5.40 10.85
C VAL A 46 -6.33 4.57 12.13
N ASP A 47 -7.33 3.75 12.43
CA ASP A 47 -7.21 2.81 13.55
C ASP A 47 -6.26 1.65 13.19
N SER A 48 -5.66 1.05 14.20
CA SER A 48 -4.73 -0.08 14.05
C SER A 48 -5.29 -1.27 13.26
N THR A 49 -6.60 -1.54 13.34
CA THR A 49 -7.22 -2.65 12.60
C THR A 49 -7.28 -2.35 11.11
N ARG A 50 -7.70 -1.14 10.74
CA ARG A 50 -7.76 -0.68 9.35
C ARG A 50 -6.37 -0.53 8.75
N PHE A 51 -5.40 -0.05 9.53
CA PHE A 51 -4.00 0.00 9.09
C PHE A 51 -3.44 -1.39 8.82
N ARG A 52 -3.66 -2.34 9.73
CA ARG A 52 -3.26 -3.74 9.54
C ARG A 52 -3.90 -4.34 8.27
N ALA A 53 -5.19 -4.11 8.06
CA ALA A 53 -5.90 -4.60 6.88
C ALA A 53 -5.35 -4.02 5.57
N LEU A 54 -4.98 -2.73 5.57
CA LEU A 54 -4.31 -2.10 4.42
C LEU A 54 -2.95 -2.76 4.14
N VAL A 55 -2.15 -3.02 5.18
CA VAL A 55 -0.85 -3.70 5.03
C VAL A 55 -1.02 -5.13 4.50
N GLU A 56 -2.02 -5.88 4.99
CA GLU A 56 -2.35 -7.21 4.47
C GLU A 56 -2.81 -7.15 3.00
N HIS A 57 -3.62 -6.15 2.64
CA HIS A 57 -4.04 -5.92 1.27
C HIS A 57 -2.84 -5.67 0.34
N LEU A 58 -1.91 -4.81 0.74
CA LEU A 58 -0.70 -4.51 -0.05
C LEU A 58 0.21 -5.75 -0.18
N CYS A 59 0.34 -6.56 0.87
CA CYS A 59 1.06 -7.84 0.79
C CYS A 59 0.44 -8.78 -0.27
N LEU A 60 -0.89 -8.88 -0.31
CA LEU A 60 -1.58 -9.68 -1.33
C LEU A 60 -1.38 -9.10 -2.72
N LYS A 61 -1.43 -7.77 -2.86
CA LYS A 61 -1.21 -7.11 -4.15
C LYS A 61 0.18 -7.36 -4.73
N PHE A 62 1.22 -7.33 -3.89
CA PHE A 62 2.59 -7.70 -4.30
C PHE A 62 2.68 -9.11 -4.87
N LYS A 63 1.85 -10.03 -4.38
CA LYS A 63 1.81 -11.42 -4.84
C LYS A 63 1.01 -11.57 -6.14
N ASP A 64 -0.07 -10.82 -6.27
CA ASP A 64 -1.08 -11.07 -7.30
C ASP A 64 -0.90 -10.23 -8.57
N ALA A 65 -0.17 -9.11 -8.49
CA ALA A 65 -0.07 -8.16 -9.59
C ALA A 65 1.32 -7.46 -9.66
N PRO A 66 1.88 -7.27 -10.87
CA PRO A 66 3.12 -6.50 -11.04
C PRO A 66 2.88 -5.01 -10.76
N LEU A 67 3.91 -4.31 -10.31
CA LEU A 67 3.84 -2.91 -9.85
C LEU A 67 3.27 -1.96 -10.91
N GLU A 68 3.51 -2.22 -12.20
CA GLU A 68 3.03 -1.40 -13.32
C GLU A 68 1.50 -1.36 -13.44
N THR A 69 0.82 -2.34 -12.85
CA THR A 69 -0.65 -2.47 -12.92
C THR A 69 -1.37 -1.87 -11.72
N TRP A 70 -0.62 -1.38 -10.72
CA TRP A 70 -1.18 -0.75 -9.54
C TRP A 70 -1.68 0.66 -9.86
N SER A 71 -2.68 1.13 -9.12
CA SER A 71 -3.15 2.51 -9.24
C SER A 71 -2.17 3.48 -8.56
N VAL A 72 -2.31 4.76 -8.87
CA VAL A 72 -1.56 5.82 -8.18
C VAL A 72 -1.86 5.79 -6.67
N GLU A 73 -3.12 5.57 -6.33
CA GLU A 73 -3.61 5.46 -4.96
C GLU A 73 -2.95 4.30 -4.20
N ASP A 74 -2.77 3.15 -4.84
CA ASP A 74 -2.04 2.02 -4.24
C ASP A 74 -0.59 2.38 -3.93
N HIS A 75 0.10 3.04 -4.87
CA HIS A 75 1.47 3.47 -4.68
C HIS A 75 1.59 4.49 -3.55
N ILE A 76 0.64 5.43 -3.45
CA ILE A 76 0.56 6.40 -2.34
C ILE A 76 0.34 5.69 -1.01
N ASN A 77 -0.61 4.75 -0.96
CA ASN A 77 -0.87 3.97 0.25
C ASN A 77 0.35 3.13 0.67
N LEU A 78 1.04 2.50 -0.28
CA LEU A 78 2.27 1.76 -0.02
C LEU A 78 3.36 2.67 0.58
N MET A 79 3.62 3.82 -0.05
CA MET A 79 4.62 4.78 0.46
C MET A 79 4.25 5.28 1.86
N ARG A 80 2.96 5.57 2.12
CA ARG A 80 2.49 5.98 3.46
C ARG A 80 2.67 4.87 4.50
N CYS A 81 2.32 3.63 4.17
CA CYS A 81 2.53 2.48 5.04
C CYS A 81 4.01 2.31 5.37
N ALA A 82 4.89 2.33 4.36
CA ALA A 82 6.33 2.21 4.53
C ALA A 82 6.88 3.32 5.44
N ASN A 83 6.51 4.57 5.18
CA ASN A 83 6.89 5.72 6.00
C ASN A 83 6.40 5.63 7.45
N THR A 84 5.16 5.19 7.65
CA THR A 84 4.55 5.02 8.99
C THR A 84 5.31 3.96 9.77
N MET A 85 5.51 2.78 9.17
CA MET A 85 6.25 1.68 9.80
C MET A 85 7.69 2.09 10.11
N MET A 86 8.41 2.69 9.16
CA MET A 86 9.79 3.12 9.34
C MET A 86 9.94 4.18 10.44
N PHE A 87 9.06 5.20 10.46
CA PHE A 87 9.18 6.31 11.39
C PHE A 87 8.80 5.89 12.82
N GLU A 88 7.72 5.13 12.99
CA GLU A 88 7.19 4.77 14.31
C GLU A 88 7.87 3.53 14.92
N ARG A 89 8.57 2.71 14.12
CA ARG A 89 9.45 1.64 14.63
C ARG A 89 10.55 2.15 15.57
N ARG A 90 10.81 3.47 15.56
CA ARG A 90 11.71 4.14 16.51
C ARG A 90 11.06 4.48 17.86
N VAL A 91 9.73 4.34 17.99
CA VAL A 91 8.95 4.80 19.15
C VAL A 91 8.30 3.63 19.93
N GLY A 92 8.13 2.46 19.32
CA GLY A 92 7.68 1.24 20.00
C GLY A 92 7.60 0.05 19.04
N GLU A 93 7.55 -1.17 19.58
CA GLU A 93 7.42 -2.42 18.82
C GLU A 93 6.05 -2.57 18.11
N GLN A 94 5.27 -1.50 17.95
CA GLN A 94 3.90 -1.49 17.41
C GLN A 94 3.80 -2.12 16.02
N PHE A 95 4.86 -1.99 15.21
CA PHE A 95 4.95 -2.58 13.88
C PHE A 95 6.00 -3.70 13.80
N ALA A 96 6.30 -4.35 14.92
CA ALA A 96 7.10 -5.57 14.94
C ALA A 96 6.25 -6.77 14.50
N GLY A 97 6.82 -7.64 13.65
CA GLY A 97 6.17 -8.87 13.21
C GLY A 97 5.16 -8.70 12.06
N GLU A 98 4.25 -9.67 11.94
CA GLU A 98 3.31 -9.78 10.82
C GLU A 98 2.07 -8.89 11.00
N PRO A 99 1.58 -8.21 9.95
CA PRO A 99 1.97 -8.30 8.53
C PRO A 99 3.11 -7.35 8.12
N TYR A 100 3.56 -6.49 9.02
CA TYR A 100 4.43 -5.34 8.73
C TYR A 100 5.80 -5.76 8.20
N GLN A 101 6.44 -6.73 8.86
CA GLN A 101 7.73 -7.27 8.44
C GLN A 101 7.68 -7.91 7.04
N ARG A 102 6.56 -8.52 6.69
CA ARG A 102 6.37 -9.10 5.35
C ARG A 102 6.28 -8.03 4.30
N LEU A 103 5.51 -6.96 4.55
CA LEU A 103 5.43 -5.84 3.62
C LEU A 103 6.80 -5.18 3.42
N ASP A 104 7.54 -4.95 4.51
CA ASP A 104 8.93 -4.42 4.50
C ASP A 104 9.83 -5.28 3.59
N ALA A 105 9.83 -6.60 3.81
CA ALA A 105 10.61 -7.54 3.00
C ALA A 105 10.19 -7.55 1.51
N MET A 106 8.91 -7.37 1.20
CA MET A 106 8.43 -7.31 -0.18
C MET A 106 8.84 -6.01 -0.89
N ILE A 107 8.81 -4.87 -0.20
CA ILE A 107 9.30 -3.58 -0.70
C ILE A 107 10.77 -3.70 -1.11
N ASP A 108 11.59 -4.32 -0.25
CA ASP A 108 13.01 -4.54 -0.50
C ASP A 108 13.24 -5.54 -1.64
N ALA A 109 12.55 -6.69 -1.62
CA ALA A 109 12.72 -7.75 -2.62
C ALA A 109 12.37 -7.28 -4.05
N GLN A 110 11.41 -6.37 -4.17
CA GLN A 110 11.02 -5.78 -5.46
C GLN A 110 11.83 -4.53 -5.84
N ASN A 111 12.79 -4.12 -5.00
CA ASN A 111 13.55 -2.89 -5.17
C ASN A 111 12.64 -1.68 -5.47
N TYR A 112 11.54 -1.59 -4.70
CA TYR A 112 10.42 -0.68 -5.02
C TYR A 112 10.86 0.78 -5.11
N VAL A 113 11.81 1.20 -4.26
CA VAL A 113 12.36 2.57 -4.30
C VAL A 113 13.03 2.86 -5.63
N HIS A 114 13.83 1.94 -6.16
CA HIS A 114 14.42 2.10 -7.48
C HIS A 114 13.33 2.14 -8.56
N TRP A 115 12.42 1.16 -8.55
CA TRP A 115 11.32 1.08 -9.52
C TRP A 115 10.47 2.35 -9.58
N ILE A 116 10.06 2.90 -8.43
CA ILE A 116 9.21 4.10 -8.40
C ILE A 116 9.96 5.34 -8.91
N THR A 117 11.27 5.44 -8.66
CA THR A 117 12.09 6.55 -9.19
C THR A 117 12.39 6.41 -10.67
N GLU A 118 12.40 5.22 -11.25
CA GLU A 118 12.45 5.04 -12.71
C GLU A 118 11.11 5.39 -13.35
N ARG A 119 10.00 4.98 -12.72
CA ARG A 119 8.63 5.26 -13.18
C ARG A 119 8.28 6.75 -13.12
N TYR A 120 8.78 7.45 -12.10
CA TYR A 120 8.64 8.89 -11.88
C TYR A 120 10.03 9.53 -11.73
N PRO A 121 10.72 9.83 -12.85
CA PRO A 121 12.12 10.26 -12.83
C PRO A 121 12.33 11.66 -12.25
N LYS A 122 11.26 12.45 -12.14
CA LYS A 122 11.28 13.73 -11.44
C LYS A 122 11.10 13.44 -9.96
N TRP A 123 12.20 13.36 -9.22
CA TRP A 123 12.18 13.35 -7.76
C TRP A 123 13.25 14.31 -7.24
N ILE A 124 13.06 14.77 -6.00
CA ILE A 124 14.04 15.62 -5.31
C ILE A 124 14.39 15.01 -3.94
N PRO A 125 15.63 15.18 -3.45
CA PRO A 125 15.97 14.79 -2.10
C PRO A 125 15.06 15.44 -1.05
N ASN A 126 14.64 14.68 -0.05
CA ASN A 126 13.88 15.15 1.11
C ASN A 126 14.71 14.99 2.39
N ARG A 127 14.24 15.59 3.50
CA ARG A 127 14.87 15.50 4.81
C ARG A 127 15.12 14.06 5.23
N GLY A 128 16.26 13.82 5.87
CA GLY A 128 16.60 12.50 6.42
C GLY A 128 17.02 11.44 5.39
N MET A 129 17.51 11.84 4.20
CA MET A 129 17.85 10.94 3.08
C MET A 129 16.63 10.28 2.42
N GLY A 130 15.47 10.93 2.51
CA GLY A 130 14.27 10.52 1.77
C GLY A 130 14.22 11.12 0.37
N LEU A 131 13.14 10.84 -0.34
CA LEU A 131 12.83 11.43 -1.64
C LEU A 131 11.40 11.96 -1.67
N TYR A 132 11.18 12.98 -2.48
CA TYR A 132 9.88 13.53 -2.79
C TYR A 132 9.61 13.41 -4.29
N ILE A 133 8.46 12.84 -4.64
CA ILE A 133 8.01 12.60 -6.02
C ILE A 133 6.89 13.60 -6.32
N PRO A 134 7.17 14.72 -7.04
CA PRO A 134 6.17 15.77 -7.28
C PRO A 134 4.95 15.29 -8.06
N ASP A 135 5.14 14.34 -9.00
CA ASP A 135 4.05 13.80 -9.80
C ASP A 135 3.02 13.03 -8.95
N LEU A 136 3.44 12.54 -7.78
CA LEU A 136 2.59 11.83 -6.82
C LEU A 136 2.21 12.69 -5.61
N ASP A 137 2.77 13.90 -5.51
CA ASP A 137 2.72 14.76 -4.32
C ASP A 137 3.07 13.99 -3.03
N MET A 138 4.01 13.04 -3.11
CA MET A 138 4.25 12.05 -2.06
C MET A 138 5.74 11.87 -1.74
N GLU A 139 6.02 11.56 -0.48
CA GLU A 139 7.37 11.35 0.06
C GLU A 139 7.61 9.86 0.31
N MET A 140 8.85 9.40 0.14
CA MET A 140 9.27 8.03 0.45
C MET A 140 10.58 8.06 1.22
N GLY A 141 10.61 7.37 2.36
CA GLY A 141 11.78 7.28 3.23
C GLY A 141 12.16 8.59 3.93
N GLY A 142 13.30 8.55 4.62
CA GLY A 142 13.86 9.66 5.37
C GLY A 142 13.00 10.13 6.55
N THR A 143 12.77 11.45 6.63
CA THR A 143 11.93 12.08 7.66
C THR A 143 10.69 12.65 6.97
N PRO A 144 9.67 11.81 6.69
CA PRO A 144 8.49 12.24 5.96
C PRO A 144 7.69 13.29 6.75
N SER A 145 7.10 14.24 6.04
CA SER A 145 6.14 15.20 6.57
C SER A 145 4.86 14.50 7.05
N LEU A 146 3.99 15.24 7.74
CA LEU A 146 2.76 14.70 8.33
C LEU A 146 1.85 14.03 7.30
N ARG A 147 1.75 14.58 6.10
CA ARG A 147 1.00 13.98 4.98
C ARG A 147 1.61 12.69 4.43
N GLY A 148 2.91 12.47 4.65
CA GLY A 148 3.65 11.34 4.11
C GLY A 148 3.45 10.05 4.91
N ARG A 149 2.68 10.09 5.99
CA ARG A 149 2.46 8.97 6.91
C ARG A 149 1.06 9.00 7.51
N PHE A 150 0.64 7.88 8.06
CA PHE A 150 -0.58 7.78 8.85
C PHE A 150 -0.32 8.12 10.31
N ASN A 151 -1.38 8.52 11.02
CA ASN A 151 -1.42 8.52 12.47
C ASN A 151 -2.22 7.28 12.91
N VAL A 152 -1.54 6.26 13.40
CA VAL A 152 -2.17 4.98 13.77
C VAL A 152 -2.51 4.97 15.25
N GLN A 153 -3.80 4.83 15.56
CA GLN A 153 -4.34 4.81 16.93
C GLN A 153 -4.85 3.44 17.35
#